data_AF-A0A249PKU6-F1
#
_entry.id   AF-A0A249PKU6-F1
#
_cell.length_a   1.000
_cell.length_b   1.000
_cell.length_c   1.000
_cell.angle_alpha   90.00
_cell.angle_beta   90.00
_cell.angle_gamma   90.00
#
_symmetry.space_group_name_H-M   'P 1'
#
loop_
_entity.id
_entity.type
_entity.pdbx_description
1 polymer ?
#
loop_
_entity_poly.entity_id
_entity_poly.type
_entity_poly.pdbx_seq_one_letter_code
_entity_poly.pdbx_strand_id
1 'polypeptide(L)'
;MTVNEVAERYGLKPNHLSSWRTMARQGKLVLPPPEDAAEFARMVVETCDAVPPIREVSRPEIIVGPVMIRLEEGASAARIAAVARALAASA
;
A
#
# COMPACT_ATOMS: atom_id res chain seq x y z
N MET A 1 -11.15 18.48 -3.51
CA MET A 1 -10.98 19.93 -3.73
C MET A 1 -10.44 20.15 -5.14
N THR A 2 -11.22 20.79 -6.01
CA THR A 2 -10.84 21.08 -7.40
C THR A 2 -10.13 22.44 -7.53
N VAL A 3 -9.43 22.69 -8.65
CA VAL A 3 -8.74 23.97 -8.89
C VAL A 3 -9.73 25.14 -8.95
N ASN A 4 -10.91 24.91 -9.54
CA ASN A 4 -11.95 25.94 -9.63
C ASN A 4 -12.52 26.29 -8.25
N GLU A 5 -12.78 25.29 -7.40
CA GLU A 5 -13.22 25.52 -6.01
C GLU A 5 -12.22 26.38 -5.22
N VAL A 6 -10.91 26.14 -5.40
CA VAL A 6 -9.87 26.92 -4.73
C VAL A 6 -9.85 28.35 -5.29
N ALA A 7 -9.93 28.49 -6.61
CA ALA A 7 -9.84 29.79 -7.26
C ALA A 7 -11.02 30.70 -6.85
N GLU A 8 -12.23 30.15 -6.84
CA GLU A 8 -13.45 30.86 -6.42
C GLU A 8 -13.35 31.31 -4.95
N ARG A 9 -12.93 30.42 -4.05
CA ARG A 9 -12.80 30.72 -2.61
C ARG A 9 -11.89 31.92 -2.34
N TYR A 10 -10.83 32.07 -3.12
CA TYR A 10 -9.82 33.11 -2.91
C TYR A 10 -9.88 34.24 -3.96
N GLY A 11 -10.93 34.30 -4.79
CA GLY A 11 -11.07 35.33 -5.82
C GLY A 11 -9.98 35.31 -6.90
N LEU A 12 -9.37 34.15 -7.14
CA LEU A 12 -8.28 33.95 -8.09
C LEU A 12 -8.80 33.39 -9.41
N LYS A 13 -8.04 33.63 -10.49
CA LYS A 13 -8.24 32.91 -11.74
C LYS A 13 -7.64 31.50 -11.62
N PRO A 14 -8.30 30.43 -12.09
CA PRO A 14 -7.76 29.07 -12.06
C PRO A 14 -6.35 28.95 -12.67
N ASN A 15 -6.06 29.73 -13.71
CA ASN A 15 -4.76 29.73 -14.38
C ASN A 15 -3.60 30.20 -13.48
N HIS A 16 -3.88 31.04 -12.47
CA HIS A 16 -2.88 31.46 -11.50
C HIS A 16 -2.42 30.29 -10.64
N LEU A 17 -3.36 29.46 -10.15
CA LEU A 17 -3.05 28.27 -9.37
C LEU A 17 -2.22 27.25 -10.18
N SER A 18 -2.55 27.08 -11.47
CA SER A 18 -1.78 26.23 -12.37
C SER A 18 -0.34 26.73 -12.56
N SER A 19 -0.16 28.03 -12.73
CA SER A 19 1.15 28.67 -12.86
C SER A 19 1.96 28.54 -11.56
N TRP A 20 1.36 28.88 -10.42
CA TRP A 20 1.99 28.78 -9.11
C TRP A 20 2.38 27.35 -8.74
N ARG A 21 1.53 26.36 -9.04
CA ARG A 21 1.86 24.94 -8.84
C ARG A 21 3.09 24.53 -9.67
N THR A 22 3.19 25.02 -10.91
CA THR A 22 4.36 24.77 -11.76
C THR A 22 5.61 25.41 -11.16
N MET A 23 5.53 26.65 -10.72
CA MET A 23 6.65 27.34 -10.10
C MET A 23 7.08 26.69 -8.78
N ALA A 24 6.14 26.24 -7.95
CA ALA A 24 6.42 25.51 -6.71
C ALA A 24 7.15 24.20 -6.99
N ARG A 25 6.69 23.41 -7.98
CA ARG A 25 7.36 22.17 -8.40
C ARG A 25 8.78 22.41 -8.91
N GLN A 26 9.03 23.57 -9.53
CA GLN A 26 10.36 23.96 -10.02
C GLN A 26 11.23 24.63 -8.95
N GLY A 27 10.73 24.80 -7.72
CA GLY A 27 11.44 25.54 -6.66
C GLY A 27 11.59 27.04 -6.94
N LYS A 28 10.81 27.60 -7.85
CA LYS A 28 10.85 29.03 -8.23
C LYS A 28 9.85 29.89 -7.47
N LEU A 29 8.91 29.27 -6.77
CA LEU A 29 7.96 29.97 -5.92
C LEU A 29 8.59 30.20 -4.55
N VAL A 30 9.10 31.41 -4.32
CA VAL A 30 9.63 31.82 -3.02
C VAL A 30 8.47 32.27 -2.13
N LEU A 31 8.35 31.66 -0.96
CA LEU A 31 7.44 32.13 0.08
C LEU A 31 8.21 33.06 1.03
N PRO A 32 7.61 34.17 1.47
CA PRO A 32 8.20 34.96 2.54
C PRO A 32 8.37 34.08 3.79
N PRO A 33 9.40 34.34 4.61
CA PRO A 33 9.54 33.66 5.88
C PRO A 33 8.28 33.92 6.72
N PRO A 34 7.76 32.90 7.43
CA PRO A 34 6.65 33.08 8.34
C PRO A 34 7.02 34.09 9.43
N GLU A 35 6.04 34.84 9.92
CA GLU A 35 6.23 35.84 10.97
C GLU A 35 6.69 35.19 12.29
N ASP A 36 6.18 33.99 12.57
CA ASP A 36 6.59 33.15 13.69
C ASP A 36 7.62 32.10 13.27
N ALA A 37 8.46 31.68 14.21
CA ALA A 37 9.40 30.58 13.98
C ALA A 37 8.64 29.31 13.57
N ALA A 38 8.83 28.86 12.32
CA ALA A 38 8.30 27.59 11.86
C ALA A 38 9.01 26.44 12.59
N GLU A 39 8.39 25.93 13.65
CA GLU A 39 8.85 24.73 14.33
C GLU A 39 8.39 23.50 13.54
N PHE A 40 9.34 22.78 12.94
CA PHE A 40 9.05 21.47 12.38
C PHE A 40 8.97 20.46 13.52
N ALA A 41 7.88 19.68 13.59
CA ALA A 41 7.76 18.61 14.55
C ALA A 41 8.94 17.63 14.44
N ARG A 42 9.54 17.27 15.57
CA ARG A 42 10.65 16.33 15.63
C ARG A 42 10.21 14.97 15.08
N MET A 43 11.00 14.40 14.18
CA MET A 43 10.78 13.02 13.69
C MET A 43 10.94 12.05 14.86
N VAL A 44 9.82 11.44 15.28
CA VAL A 44 9.83 10.33 16.22
C VAL A 44 9.83 9.05 15.39
N VAL A 45 10.97 8.35 15.38
CA VAL A 45 11.05 7.01 14.79
C VAL A 45 10.61 6.04 15.88
N GLU A 46 9.43 5.47 15.74
CA GLU A 46 9.02 4.33 16.54
C GLU A 46 9.92 3.15 16.14
N THR A 47 10.80 2.75 17.04
CA THR A 47 11.53 1.50 16.88
C THR A 47 10.52 0.39 17.02
N CYS A 48 10.12 -0.21 15.90
CA CYS A 48 9.27 -1.37 15.88
C CYS A 48 10.02 -2.49 16.62
N ASP A 49 9.66 -2.72 17.89
CA ASP A 49 10.13 -3.88 18.63
C ASP A 49 9.81 -5.12 17.78
N ALA A 50 10.84 -5.96 17.60
CA ALA A 50 10.91 -7.07 16.67
C ALA A 50 9.54 -7.63 16.28
N VAL A 51 9.20 -7.52 14.98
CA VAL A 51 8.06 -8.22 14.38
C VAL A 51 8.07 -9.65 14.92
N PRO A 52 7.00 -10.12 15.60
CA PRO A 52 6.99 -11.49 16.12
C PRO A 52 7.29 -12.43 14.96
N PRO A 53 8.11 -13.48 15.18
CA PRO A 53 8.53 -14.35 14.09
C PRO A 53 7.27 -14.81 13.36
N ILE A 54 7.17 -14.47 12.08
CA ILE A 54 6.11 -14.95 11.22
C ILE A 54 6.24 -16.47 11.26
N ARG A 55 5.32 -17.15 11.95
CA ARG A 55 5.25 -18.61 11.88
C ARG A 55 4.95 -18.93 10.43
N GLU A 56 5.93 -19.47 9.72
CA GLU A 56 5.71 -20.05 8.41
C GLU A 56 4.79 -21.26 8.59
N VAL A 57 3.50 -21.02 8.45
CA VAL A 57 2.46 -22.04 8.46
C VAL A 57 2.59 -22.83 7.16
N SER A 58 3.26 -23.99 7.22
CA SER A 58 3.45 -24.85 6.05
C SER A 58 2.13 -25.57 5.71
N ARG A 59 1.47 -25.10 4.65
CA ARG A 59 0.24 -25.69 4.11
C ARG A 59 0.55 -26.34 2.76
N PRO A 60 0.40 -27.67 2.63
CA PRO A 60 0.61 -28.34 1.35
C PRO A 60 -0.34 -27.83 0.27
N GLU A 61 0.16 -27.73 -0.96
CA GLU A 61 -0.61 -27.30 -2.13
C GLU A 61 -0.57 -28.38 -3.21
N ILE A 62 -1.71 -28.64 -3.85
CA ILE A 62 -1.85 -29.55 -4.99
C ILE A 62 -2.29 -28.72 -6.19
N ILE A 63 -1.53 -28.77 -7.28
CA ILE A 63 -1.80 -28.04 -8.53
C ILE A 63 -2.23 -29.05 -9.60
N VAL A 64 -3.40 -28.82 -10.20
CA VAL A 64 -3.95 -29.63 -11.30
C VAL A 64 -4.41 -28.69 -12.41
N GLY A 65 -3.62 -28.59 -13.48
CA GLY A 65 -3.87 -27.64 -14.56
C GLY A 65 -3.92 -26.20 -14.04
N PRO A 66 -5.02 -25.45 -14.27
CA PRO A 66 -5.17 -24.08 -13.77
C PRO A 66 -5.66 -24.00 -12.32
N VAL A 67 -5.94 -25.13 -11.66
CA VAL A 67 -6.51 -25.16 -10.30
C VAL A 67 -5.43 -25.43 -9.26
N MET A 68 -5.41 -24.62 -8.19
CA MET A 68 -4.57 -24.81 -7.01
C MET A 68 -5.46 -25.08 -5.79
N ILE A 69 -5.18 -26.16 -5.08
CA ILE A 69 -5.89 -26.56 -3.85
C ILE A 69 -4.90 -26.52 -2.70
N ARG A 70 -5.18 -25.69 -1.70
CA ARG A 70 -4.37 -25.57 -0.48
C ARG A 70 -5.02 -26.35 0.66
N LEU A 71 -4.25 -27.23 1.29
CA LEU A 71 -4.70 -28.07 2.40
C LEU A 71 -4.47 -27.37 3.75
N GLU A 72 -5.05 -27.95 4.81
CA GLU A 72 -4.81 -27.55 6.18
C GLU A 72 -3.33 -27.68 6.60
N GLU A 73 -2.92 -26.88 7.58
CA GLU A 73 -1.59 -26.95 8.17
C GLU A 73 -1.37 -28.31 8.83
N GLY A 74 -0.24 -28.96 8.54
CA GLY A 74 0.05 -30.29 9.08
C GLY A 74 -0.77 -31.43 8.47
N ALA A 75 -1.38 -31.23 7.29
CA ALA A 75 -2.10 -32.29 6.58
C ALA A 75 -1.25 -33.56 6.45
N SER A 76 -1.83 -34.70 6.84
CA SER A 76 -1.11 -35.99 6.82
C SER A 76 -0.88 -36.49 5.39
N ALA A 77 0.15 -37.31 5.19
CA ALA A 77 0.45 -37.93 3.90
C ALA A 77 -0.76 -38.73 3.35
N ALA A 78 -1.50 -39.41 4.23
CA ALA A 78 -2.72 -40.14 3.86
C ALA A 78 -3.81 -39.20 3.32
N ARG A 79 -3.98 -38.03 3.96
CA ARG A 79 -4.95 -37.00 3.53
C ARG A 79 -4.56 -36.40 2.18
N ILE A 80 -3.29 -36.02 2.01
CA ILE A 80 -2.76 -35.49 0.74
C ILE A 80 -2.99 -36.52 -0.38
N ALA A 81 -2.64 -37.78 -0.14
CA ALA A 81 -2.82 -38.85 -1.12
C ALA A 81 -4.30 -39.12 -1.46
N ALA A 82 -5.20 -39.01 -0.49
CA ALA A 82 -6.63 -39.15 -0.73
C ALA A 82 -7.18 -38.05 -1.64
N VAL A 83 -6.79 -36.79 -1.42
CA VAL A 83 -7.20 -35.66 -2.26
C VAL A 83 -6.63 -35.81 -3.67
N ALA A 84 -5.34 -36.13 -3.80
CA ALA A 84 -4.70 -36.35 -5.11
C ALA A 84 -5.39 -37.47 -5.91
N ARG A 85 -5.72 -38.60 -5.28
CA ARG A 85 -6.44 -39.69 -5.95
C ARG A 85 -7.86 -39.30 -6.37
N ALA A 86 -8.57 -38.54 -5.55
CA ALA A 86 -9.91 -38.08 -5.89
C ALA A 86 -9.90 -37.15 -7.12
N LEU A 87 -8.91 -36.27 -7.23
CA LEU A 87 -8.72 -35.40 -8.39
C LEU A 87 -8.40 -36.22 -9.65
N ALA A 88 -7.52 -37.21 -9.53
CA ALA A 88 -7.16 -38.09 -10.65
C ALA A 88 -8.35 -38.94 -11.16
N ALA A 89 -9.26 -39.36 -10.27
CA ALA A 89 -10.44 -40.14 -10.65
C ALA A 89 -11.53 -39.29 -11.34
N SER A 90 -11.45 -37.97 -11.25
CA SER A 90 -12.41 -37.03 -11.85
C SER A 90 -11.89 -36.38 -13.14
N ALA A 91 -10.71 -36.78 -13.60
CA ALA A 91 -10.02 -36.26 -14.78
C ALA A 91 -10.22 -37.15 -16.02
#